data_AF-A0A1D6DZS5-F1
#
_entry.id   AF-A0A1D6DZS5-F1
#
_cell.length_a   1.000
_cell.length_b   1.000
_cell.length_c   1.000
_cell.angle_alpha   90.00
_cell.angle_beta   90.00
_cell.angle_gamma   90.00
#
_symmetry.space_group_name_H-M   'P 1'
#
loop_
_entity.id
_entity.type
_entity.pdbx_description
1 polymer ?
#
loop_
_entity_poly.entity_id
_entity_poly.type
_entity_poly.pdbx_seq_one_letter_code
_entity_poly.pdbx_strand_id
1 'polypeptide(L)'
;MKEEMMVGLSAPEPVGRWGAAPPQAMLERMKDYGQEGAFALWDDLSPEDQELLVRDIESLDLSRIDRIIRRSLGSQGIPLPAVEPVPESSVSKVEGRSAEDKERWWKKGLKAISEGKLAVVLLAGGQVL
;
A
#
# COMPACT_ATOMS: atom_id res chain seq x y z
N MET A 1 -20.27 -52.36 9.94
CA MET A 1 -19.01 -52.11 9.19
C MET A 1 -19.28 -51.01 8.18
N LYS A 2 -18.85 -49.79 8.50
CA LYS A 2 -18.46 -48.70 7.59
C LYS A 2 -18.04 -47.51 8.46
N GLU A 3 -16.74 -47.26 8.38
CA GLU A 3 -15.90 -46.10 8.75
C GLU A 3 -16.56 -44.92 9.48
N GLU A 4 -16.14 -44.72 10.74
CA GLU A 4 -16.11 -43.39 11.33
C GLU A 4 -14.69 -42.83 11.20
N MET A 5 -14.56 -41.88 10.28
CA MET A 5 -13.41 -41.03 10.09
C MET A 5 -13.41 -39.96 11.18
N MET A 6 -12.83 -40.28 12.34
CA MET A 6 -12.57 -39.29 13.37
C MET A 6 -11.27 -38.57 13.03
N VAL A 7 -11.40 -37.52 12.20
CA VAL A 7 -10.37 -36.49 12.04
C VAL A 7 -10.08 -35.95 13.43
N GLY A 8 -8.91 -36.30 13.97
CA GLY A 8 -8.42 -35.78 15.22
C GLY A 8 -8.36 -34.26 15.12
N LEU A 9 -9.27 -33.59 15.84
CA LEU A 9 -9.13 -32.19 16.20
C LEU A 9 -7.84 -32.11 17.03
N SER A 10 -6.75 -31.69 16.39
CA SER A 10 -5.52 -31.35 17.11
C SER A 10 -5.87 -30.26 18.11
N ALA A 11 -5.68 -30.57 19.40
CA ALA A 11 -5.76 -29.58 20.47
C ALA A 11 -4.82 -28.40 20.15
N PRO A 12 -5.12 -27.18 20.59
CA PRO A 12 -4.15 -26.09 20.54
C PRO A 12 -2.94 -26.52 21.36
N GLU A 13 -1.79 -26.66 20.69
CA GLU A 13 -0.49 -26.86 21.32
C GLU A 13 -0.29 -25.78 22.40
N PRO A 14 0.33 -26.11 23.54
CA PRO A 14 0.53 -25.16 24.62
C PRO A 14 1.33 -23.96 24.11
N VAL A 15 0.86 -22.76 24.42
CA VAL A 15 1.52 -21.51 24.03
C VAL A 15 2.83 -21.39 24.82
N GLY A 16 3.87 -22.04 24.32
CA GLY A 16 5.15 -22.21 24.99
C GLY A 16 6.16 -21.25 24.40
N ARG A 17 6.39 -20.11 25.08
CA ARG A 17 7.54 -19.18 24.94
C ARG A 17 8.60 -19.69 23.95
N TRP A 18 8.47 -19.35 22.67
CA TRP A 18 9.33 -19.84 21.60
C TRP A 18 10.64 -19.07 21.68
N GLY A 19 11.63 -19.71 22.31
CA GLY A 19 12.81 -19.08 22.92
C GLY A 19 13.89 -18.50 22.00
N ALA A 20 13.54 -17.93 20.85
CA ALA A 20 14.46 -17.07 20.09
C ALA A 20 14.18 -15.61 20.46
N ALA A 21 15.20 -14.83 20.79
CA ALA A 21 15.05 -13.39 20.94
C ALA A 21 14.88 -12.71 19.57
N PRO A 22 14.21 -11.54 19.47
CA PRO A 22 14.16 -10.77 18.23
C PRO A 22 15.56 -10.50 17.68
N PRO A 23 15.74 -10.42 16.35
CA PRO A 23 17.02 -10.05 15.76
C PRO A 23 17.50 -8.68 16.28
N GLN A 24 18.56 -8.67 17.08
CA GLN A 24 18.96 -7.48 17.84
C GLN A 24 19.23 -6.26 16.95
N ALA A 25 19.87 -6.47 15.79
CA ALA A 25 20.15 -5.39 14.85
C ALA A 25 18.87 -4.74 14.29
N MET A 26 17.82 -5.55 14.07
CA MET A 26 16.52 -5.06 13.63
C MET A 26 15.80 -4.31 14.76
N LEU A 27 15.85 -4.83 15.99
CA LEU A 27 15.29 -4.16 17.16
C LEU A 27 15.92 -2.77 17.37
N GLU A 28 17.25 -2.66 17.29
CA GLU A 28 17.92 -1.35 17.38
C GLU A 28 17.54 -0.43 16.21
N ARG A 29 17.50 -0.95 14.98
CA ARG A 29 17.02 -0.17 13.82
C ARG A 29 15.60 0.34 14.02
N MET A 30 14.70 -0.45 14.60
CA MET A 30 13.31 -0.05 14.86
C MET A 30 13.20 1.00 15.97
N LYS A 31 14.08 0.95 16.99
CA LYS A 31 14.18 1.97 18.04
C LYS A 31 14.58 3.33 17.49
N ASP A 32 15.45 3.39 16.48
CA ASP A 32 15.83 4.65 15.83
C ASP A 32 14.62 5.40 15.24
N TYR A 33 13.54 4.68 14.92
CA TYR A 33 12.27 5.22 14.42
C TYR A 33 11.15 5.23 15.48
N GLY A 34 11.42 4.84 16.72
CA GLY A 34 10.43 4.73 17.80
C GLY A 34 9.34 3.69 17.55
N GLN A 35 9.68 2.61 16.82
CA GLN A 35 8.74 1.56 16.40
C GLN A 35 9.06 0.20 17.04
N GLU A 36 9.88 0.15 18.09
CA GLU A 36 10.26 -1.07 18.82
C GLU A 36 9.06 -1.83 19.41
N GLY A 37 7.92 -1.14 19.61
CA GLY A 37 6.66 -1.75 20.03
C GLY A 37 6.14 -2.85 19.10
N ALA A 38 6.62 -2.92 17.84
CA ALA A 38 6.30 -4.02 16.93
C ALA A 38 6.72 -5.40 17.47
N PHE A 39 7.71 -5.46 18.39
CA PHE A 39 8.19 -6.70 19.01
C PHE A 39 7.56 -6.99 20.38
N ALA A 40 6.56 -6.21 20.82
CA ALA A 40 6.00 -6.32 22.18
C ALA A 40 5.43 -7.71 22.52
N LEU A 41 4.96 -8.46 21.52
CA LEU A 41 4.37 -9.79 21.68
C LEU A 41 5.24 -10.91 21.08
N TRP A 42 6.54 -10.65 20.87
CA TRP A 42 7.43 -11.59 20.19
C TRP A 42 7.48 -12.99 20.84
N ASP A 43 7.48 -13.05 22.17
CA ASP A 43 7.52 -14.31 22.93
C ASP A 43 6.25 -15.16 22.75
N ASP A 44 5.15 -14.56 22.30
CA ASP A 44 3.85 -15.20 22.08
C ASP A 44 3.67 -15.66 20.62
N LEU A 45 4.58 -15.27 19.71
CA LEU A 45 4.55 -15.66 18.31
C LEU A 45 5.09 -17.07 18.10
N SER A 46 4.47 -17.81 17.18
CA SER A 46 5.05 -19.04 16.65
C SER A 46 6.35 -18.75 15.90
N PRO A 47 7.27 -19.72 15.72
CA PRO A 47 8.49 -19.52 14.95
C PRO A 47 8.21 -19.08 13.52
N GLU A 48 7.14 -19.57 12.92
CA GLU A 48 6.68 -19.18 11.59
C GLU A 48 6.23 -17.71 11.56
N ASP A 49 5.45 -17.27 12.55
CA ASP A 49 5.00 -15.88 12.65
C ASP A 49 6.16 -14.91 12.97
N GLN A 50 7.14 -15.36 13.77
CA GLN A 50 8.38 -14.63 14.01
C GLN A 50 9.15 -14.39 12.70
N GLU A 51 9.28 -15.41 11.85
CA GLU A 51 9.94 -15.29 10.54
C GLU A 51 9.15 -14.37 9.59
N LEU A 52 7.82 -14.49 9.57
CA LEU A 52 6.94 -13.62 8.77
C LEU A 52 7.09 -12.16 9.17
N LEU A 53 7.08 -11.86 10.48
CA LEU A 53 7.24 -10.50 10.99
C LEU A 53 8.61 -9.91 10.59
N VAL A 54 9.68 -10.69 10.75
CA VAL A 54 11.03 -10.27 10.36
C VAL A 54 11.08 -9.94 8.86
N ARG A 55 10.59 -10.83 8.01
CA ARG A 55 10.57 -10.63 6.55
C ARG A 55 9.76 -9.39 6.17
N ASP A 56 8.60 -9.20 6.79
CA ASP A 56 7.73 -8.08 6.48
C ASP A 56 8.41 -6.75 6.89
N ILE A 57 9.06 -6.68 8.06
CA ILE A 57 9.85 -5.50 8.48
C ILE A 57 11.03 -5.24 7.55
N GLU A 58 11.74 -6.27 7.09
CA GLU A 58 12.87 -6.12 6.14
C GLU A 58 12.45 -5.49 4.82
N SER A 59 11.22 -5.77 4.37
CA SER A 59 10.68 -5.20 3.13
C SER A 59 10.37 -3.70 3.23
N LEU A 60 10.37 -3.12 4.44
CA LEU A 60 10.01 -1.73 4.67
C LEU A 60 11.19 -0.76 4.52
N ASP A 61 10.95 0.32 3.79
CA ASP A 61 11.77 1.53 3.85
C ASP A 61 11.32 2.42 5.01
N LEU A 62 11.82 2.11 6.21
CA LEU A 62 11.49 2.83 7.45
C LEU A 62 11.80 4.32 7.38
N SER A 63 12.89 4.71 6.69
CA SER A 63 13.28 6.11 6.54
C SER A 63 12.26 6.89 5.71
N ARG A 64 11.79 6.28 4.61
CA ARG A 64 10.73 6.86 3.79
C ARG A 64 9.41 6.96 4.56
N ILE A 65 9.04 5.91 5.31
CA ILE A 65 7.79 5.90 6.09
C ILE A 65 7.81 7.00 7.17
N ASP A 66 8.88 7.09 7.96
CA ASP A 66 9.05 8.14 8.98
C ASP A 66 8.96 9.54 8.37
N ARG A 67 9.63 9.77 7.24
CA ARG A 67 9.55 11.04 6.50
C ARG A 67 8.12 11.35 6.04
N ILE A 68 7.37 10.36 5.56
CA ILE A 68 5.97 10.54 5.14
C ILE A 68 5.12 10.92 6.35
N ILE A 69 5.21 10.17 7.44
CA ILE A 69 4.43 10.40 8.67
C ILE A 69 4.71 11.78 9.24
N ARG A 70 5.99 12.15 9.41
CA ARG A 70 6.38 13.47 9.95
C ARG A 70 5.87 14.62 9.07
N ARG A 71 5.92 14.47 7.75
CA ARG A 71 5.42 15.50 6.83
C ARG A 71 3.91 15.61 6.87
N SER A 72 3.21 14.48 6.87
CA SER A 72 1.74 14.45 6.89
C SER A 72 1.20 15.01 8.20
N LEU A 73 1.71 14.56 9.34
CA LEU A 73 1.25 14.99 10.66
C LEU A 73 1.80 16.37 11.08
N GLY A 74 3.00 16.74 10.61
CA GLY A 74 3.62 18.03 10.88
C GLY A 74 3.09 19.17 10.01
N SER A 75 2.27 18.87 8.99
CA SER A 75 1.64 19.89 8.15
C SER A 75 0.46 20.54 8.88
N GLN A 76 0.75 21.49 9.76
CA GLN A 76 -0.25 22.42 10.28
C GLN A 76 -0.51 23.47 9.21
N GLY A 77 -1.69 23.41 8.58
CA GLY A 77 -2.30 24.44 7.75
C GLY A 77 -1.32 25.27 6.92
N ILE A 78 -0.90 24.76 5.76
CA ILE A 78 -0.29 25.62 4.73
C ILE A 78 -1.32 26.73 4.45
N PRO A 79 -0.96 28.02 4.49
CA PRO A 79 -1.85 29.08 4.05
C PRO A 79 -2.35 28.72 2.67
N LEU A 80 -3.66 28.49 2.53
CA LEU A 80 -4.22 28.07 1.26
C LEU A 80 -3.82 29.12 0.21
N PRO A 81 -3.04 28.75 -0.81
CA PRO A 81 -2.76 29.68 -1.89
C PRO A 81 -4.09 30.10 -2.50
N ALA A 82 -4.16 31.31 -3.04
CA ALA A 82 -5.32 31.73 -3.79
C ALA A 82 -5.57 30.72 -4.91
N VAL A 83 -6.69 29.98 -4.81
CA VAL A 83 -7.07 29.00 -5.83
C VAL A 83 -7.81 29.76 -6.92
N GLU A 84 -7.18 29.90 -8.07
CA GLU A 84 -7.78 30.49 -9.25
C GLU A 84 -8.23 29.41 -10.25
N PRO A 85 -9.25 29.69 -11.07
CA PRO A 85 -9.65 28.77 -12.14
C PRO A 85 -8.53 28.54 -13.15
N VAL A 86 -8.49 27.35 -13.74
CA VAL A 86 -7.62 27.07 -14.88
C VAL A 86 -8.06 27.94 -16.07
N PRO A 87 -7.12 28.56 -16.83
CA PRO A 87 -7.46 29.38 -17.99
C PRO A 87 -8.33 28.63 -19.01
N GLU A 88 -9.34 29.30 -19.58
CA GLU A 88 -10.26 28.67 -20.53
C GLU A 88 -9.57 28.11 -21.77
N SER A 89 -8.46 28.72 -22.20
CA SER A 89 -7.64 28.21 -23.31
C SER A 89 -7.07 26.81 -23.08
N SER A 90 -6.99 26.35 -21.84
CA SER A 90 -6.47 25.04 -21.45
C SER A 90 -7.56 24.01 -21.15
N VAL A 91 -8.83 24.40 -21.30
CA VAL A 91 -10.00 23.57 -20.96
C VAL A 91 -10.81 23.30 -22.23
N SER A 92 -11.32 22.08 -22.38
CA SER A 92 -12.27 21.77 -23.45
C SER A 92 -13.41 20.87 -22.98
N LYS A 93 -14.64 21.35 -23.16
CA LYS A 93 -15.87 20.63 -22.80
C LYS A 93 -16.37 19.84 -24.01
N VAL A 94 -16.73 18.56 -23.81
CA VAL A 94 -17.21 17.68 -24.89
C VAL A 94 -18.43 18.26 -25.60
N GLU A 95 -19.35 18.83 -24.82
CA GLU A 95 -20.61 19.43 -25.31
C GLU A 95 -20.38 20.65 -26.20
N GLY A 96 -19.38 21.47 -25.88
CA GLY A 96 -19.06 22.72 -26.61
C GLY A 96 -18.11 22.56 -27.80
N ARG A 97 -17.65 21.33 -28.13
CA ARG A 97 -16.71 21.10 -29.23
C ARG A 97 -17.41 21.09 -30.58
N SER A 98 -16.78 21.72 -31.56
CA SER A 98 -17.18 21.61 -32.97
C SER A 98 -17.13 20.15 -33.45
N ALA A 99 -17.89 19.82 -34.50
CA ALA A 99 -17.84 18.49 -35.11
C ALA A 99 -16.44 18.17 -35.64
N GLU A 100 -15.74 19.18 -36.19
CA GLU A 100 -14.38 19.06 -36.70
C GLU A 100 -13.37 18.71 -35.60
N ASP A 101 -13.49 19.33 -34.43
CA ASP A 101 -12.64 19.02 -33.27
C ASP A 101 -12.85 17.60 -32.76
N LYS A 102 -14.11 17.17 -32.65
CA LYS A 102 -14.47 15.81 -32.22
C LYS A 102 -13.84 14.76 -33.13
N GLU A 103 -14.02 14.92 -34.44
CA GLU A 103 -13.47 14.01 -35.45
C GLU A 103 -11.94 14.01 -35.46
N ARG A 104 -11.32 15.19 -35.39
CA ARG A 104 -9.86 15.33 -35.34
C ARG A 104 -9.27 14.60 -34.13
N TRP A 105 -9.89 14.72 -32.96
CA TRP A 105 -9.37 14.13 -31.73
C TRP A 105 -9.59 12.62 -31.70
N TRP A 106 -10.74 12.16 -32.18
CA TRP A 106 -11.03 10.73 -32.35
C TRP A 106 -9.98 10.05 -33.23
N LYS A 107 -9.71 10.60 -34.42
CA LYS A 107 -8.67 10.08 -35.33
C LYS A 107 -7.28 10.09 -34.71
N LYS A 108 -6.91 11.14 -33.98
CA LYS A 108 -5.62 11.19 -33.26
C LYS A 108 -5.51 10.09 -32.20
N GLY A 109 -6.57 9.84 -31.43
CA GLY A 109 -6.63 8.78 -30.44
C GLY A 109 -6.47 7.39 -31.07
N LEU A 110 -7.24 7.11 -32.12
CA LEU A 110 -7.14 5.83 -32.85
C LEU A 110 -5.76 5.62 -33.47
N LYS A 111 -5.14 6.67 -34.01
CA LYS A 111 -3.77 6.60 -34.50
C LYS A 111 -2.79 6.22 -33.39
N ALA A 112 -2.89 6.86 -32.22
CA ALA A 112 -2.05 6.53 -31.07
C ALA A 112 -2.24 5.08 -30.61
N ILE A 113 -3.48 4.56 -30.64
CA ILE A 113 -3.78 3.15 -30.38
C ILE A 113 -3.11 2.25 -31.42
N SER A 114 -3.26 2.55 -32.72
CA SER A 114 -2.67 1.73 -33.80
C SER A 114 -1.14 1.71 -33.77
N GLU A 115 -0.52 2.78 -33.25
CA GLU A 115 0.94 2.89 -33.10
C GLU A 115 1.45 2.27 -31.78
N GLY A 116 0.57 1.68 -30.96
CA GLY A 116 0.96 1.09 -29.67
C GLY A 116 1.38 2.11 -28.61
N LYS A 117 0.91 3.37 -28.72
CA LYS A 117 1.29 4.50 -27.84
C LYS A 117 0.29 4.76 -26.71
N LEU A 118 -0.65 3.84 -26.48
CA LEU A 118 -1.67 3.97 -25.45
C LEU A 118 -1.58 2.80 -24.47
N ALA A 119 -1.57 3.12 -23.17
CA ALA A 119 -1.67 2.18 -22.08
C ALA A 119 -2.78 2.64 -21.12
N VAL A 120 -3.37 1.69 -20.39
CA VAL A 120 -4.41 1.95 -19.38
C VAL A 120 -3.88 1.49 -18.03
N VAL A 121 -3.95 2.39 -17.04
CA VAL A 121 -3.67 2.05 -15.63
C VAL A 121 -5.01 1.92 -14.91
N LEU A 122 -5.38 0.68 -14.55
CA LEU A 122 -6.58 0.40 -13.77
C LEU A 122 -6.24 0.46 -12.28
N LEU A 123 -6.79 1.45 -11.57
CA LEU A 123 -6.68 1.56 -10.12
C LEU A 123 -7.74 0.67 -9.45
N ALA A 124 -7.38 -0.60 -9.18
CA ALA A 124 -8.28 -1.61 -8.60
C ALA A 124 -7.87 -2.09 -7.20
N GLY A 125 -6.97 -1.38 -6.51
CA GLY A 125 -6.43 -1.77 -5.20
C GLY A 125 -7.28 -1.35 -3.98
N GLY A 126 -8.54 -0.95 -4.16
CA GLY A 126 -9.42 -0.59 -3.05
C GLY A 126 -9.85 -1.81 -2.25
N GLN A 127 -10.01 -1.66 -0.93
CA GLN A 127 -10.59 -2.67 -0.06
C GLN A 127 -12.09 -2.38 0.16
N VAL A 128 -12.92 -3.44 0.20
CA VAL A 128 -14.31 -3.34 0.67
C VAL A 128 -14.28 -3.57 2.18
N LEU A 129 -14.70 -2.57 2.95
CA LEU A 129 -14.82 -2.64 4.41
C LEU A 129 -16.11 -3.35 4.83
#